data_AF-A0A2H1KRY7-F1
#
_entry.id   AF-A0A2H1KRY7-F1
#
_cell.length_a   1.000
_cell.length_b   1.000
_cell.length_c   1.000
_cell.angle_alpha   90.00
_cell.angle_beta   90.00
_cell.angle_gamma   90.00
#
_symmetry.space_group_name_H-M   'P 1'
#
loop_
_entity.id
_entity.type
_entity.pdbx_description
1 polymer ?
#
loop_
_entity_poly.entity_id
_entity_poly.type
_entity_poly.pdbx_seq_one_letter_code
_entity_poly.pdbx_strand_id
1 'polypeptide(L)'
;MGTTKFLKKYAAFSVLVIDEWLLDHPDESMRSMLLELLERRYDCASTVFCTQYAKKDWHQRLGSGVHADAIMDRIVHNTVWVETGSHNMREHAALNP
;
A
#
# COMPACT_ATOMS: atom_id res chain seq x y z
N MET A 1 -6.25 3.62 -22.54
CA MET A 1 -6.65 2.19 -22.69
C MET A 1 -5.79 1.21 -21.90
N GLY A 2 -4.51 1.48 -21.60
CA GLY A 2 -3.65 0.58 -20.79
C GLY A 2 -3.95 0.58 -19.28
N THR A 3 -4.24 1.74 -18.69
CA THR A 3 -4.53 1.92 -17.25
C THR A 3 -5.71 1.07 -16.76
N THR A 4 -6.78 1.00 -17.55
CA THR A 4 -7.97 0.20 -17.20
C THR A 4 -7.69 -1.31 -17.20
N LYS A 5 -6.81 -1.79 -18.09
CA LYS A 5 -6.44 -3.22 -18.16
C LYS A 5 -5.57 -3.60 -16.97
N PHE A 6 -4.63 -2.74 -16.59
CA PHE A 6 -3.84 -2.87 -15.37
C PHE A 6 -4.76 -2.95 -14.14
N LEU A 7 -5.59 -1.94 -13.93
CA LEU A 7 -6.49 -1.89 -12.77
C LEU A 7 -7.43 -3.09 -12.68
N LYS A 8 -7.99 -3.55 -13.80
CA LYS A 8 -8.82 -4.76 -13.83
C LYS A 8 -8.04 -6.00 -13.40
N LYS A 9 -6.80 -6.15 -13.88
CA LYS A 9 -5.94 -7.29 -13.53
C LYS A 9 -5.62 -7.29 -12.03
N TYR A 10 -5.15 -6.17 -11.48
CA TYR A 10 -4.71 -6.12 -10.07
C TYR A 10 -5.87 -6.12 -9.08
N ALA A 11 -7.03 -5.58 -9.46
CA ALA A 11 -8.23 -5.67 -8.63
C ALA A 11 -8.73 -7.13 -8.50
N ALA A 12 -8.50 -7.99 -9.50
CA ALA A 12 -9.04 -9.36 -9.53
C ALA A 12 -8.27 -10.38 -8.66
N PHE A 13 -7.09 -10.04 -8.16
CA PHE A 13 -6.36 -10.96 -7.27
C PHE A 13 -7.06 -11.11 -5.92
N SER A 14 -7.26 -12.36 -5.48
CA SER A 14 -7.80 -12.66 -4.15
C SER A 14 -6.94 -12.05 -3.03
N VAL A 15 -5.62 -12.07 -3.23
CA VAL A 15 -4.64 -11.38 -2.37
C VAL A 15 -3.70 -10.57 -3.25
N LEU A 16 -3.61 -9.27 -2.98
CA LEU A 16 -2.64 -8.36 -3.62
C LEU A 16 -1.63 -7.90 -2.58
N VAL A 17 -0.34 -8.03 -2.88
CA VAL A 17 0.75 -7.52 -2.03
C VAL A 17 1.35 -6.30 -2.70
N ILE A 18 1.42 -5.20 -1.94
CA ILE A 18 2.09 -3.96 -2.32
C ILE A 18 3.28 -3.80 -1.40
N ASP A 19 4.46 -4.09 -1.94
CA ASP A 19 5.73 -3.96 -1.23
C ASP A 19 6.24 -2.51 -1.28
N GLU A 20 7.09 -2.14 -0.32
CA GLU A 20 7.70 -0.80 -0.20
C GLU A 20 6.69 0.37 -0.27
N TRP A 21 5.54 0.20 0.39
CA TRP A 21 4.45 1.17 0.42
C TRP A 21 4.94 2.54 0.92
N LEU A 22 4.81 3.53 0.03
CA LEU A 22 5.20 4.93 0.22
C LEU A 22 6.69 5.17 0.47
N LEU A 23 7.55 4.28 -0.04
CA LEU A 23 8.99 4.56 -0.21
C LEU A 23 9.20 5.87 -0.96
N ASP A 24 8.61 5.96 -2.15
CA ASP A 24 8.54 7.19 -2.93
C ASP A 24 7.18 7.88 -2.78
N HIS A 25 7.20 9.21 -2.88
CA HIS A 25 5.98 10.02 -2.91
C HIS A 25 5.26 9.83 -4.26
N PRO A 26 4.02 9.30 -4.29
CA PRO A 26 3.30 9.13 -5.54
C PRO A 26 2.89 10.49 -6.11
N ASP A 27 3.02 10.65 -7.42
CA ASP A 27 2.44 11.78 -8.14
C ASP A 27 0.89 11.70 -8.19
N GLU A 28 0.25 12.72 -8.76
CA GLU A 28 -1.22 12.79 -8.83
C GLU A 28 -1.86 11.64 -9.61
N SER A 29 -1.21 11.21 -10.70
CA SER A 29 -1.67 10.10 -11.54
C SER A 29 -1.63 8.79 -10.76
N MET A 30 -0.52 8.54 -10.06
CA MET A 30 -0.33 7.38 -9.21
C MET A 30 -1.33 7.37 -8.05
N ARG A 31 -1.58 8.50 -7.38
CA ARG A 31 -2.59 8.60 -6.31
C ARG A 31 -3.99 8.30 -6.82
N SER A 32 -4.35 8.83 -7.99
CA SER A 32 -5.64 8.56 -8.61
C SER A 32 -5.80 7.08 -8.96
N MET A 33 -4.74 6.46 -9.49
CA MET A 33 -4.70 5.03 -9.80
C MET A 33 -4.82 4.17 -8.54
N LEU A 34 -4.08 4.52 -7.47
CA LEU A 34 -4.16 3.85 -6.17
C LEU A 34 -5.57 3.95 -5.59
N LEU A 35 -6.17 5.13 -5.61
CA LEU A 35 -7.53 5.32 -5.13
C LEU A 35 -8.52 4.42 -5.89
N GLU A 36 -8.45 4.38 -7.22
CA GLU A 36 -9.33 3.51 -8.03
C GLU A 36 -9.09 2.02 -7.77
N LEU A 37 -7.82 1.62 -7.60
CA LEU A 37 -7.47 0.23 -7.28
C LEU A 37 -8.03 -0.17 -5.91
N LEU A 38 -7.82 0.66 -4.90
CA LEU A 38 -8.25 0.39 -3.53
C LEU A 38 -9.77 0.41 -3.40
N GLU A 39 -10.45 1.32 -4.09
CA GLU A 39 -11.92 1.33 -4.16
C GLU A 39 -12.49 0.00 -4.64
N ARG A 40 -11.93 -0.57 -5.72
CA ARG A 40 -12.40 -1.85 -6.27
C ARG A 40 -12.13 -3.05 -5.37
N ARG A 41 -11.18 -2.92 -4.44
CA ARG A 41 -10.76 -3.99 -3.53
C ARG A 41 -11.39 -3.85 -2.15
N TYR A 42 -11.85 -2.66 -1.80
CA TYR A 42 -12.45 -2.33 -0.52
C TYR A 42 -13.62 -3.28 -0.22
N ASP A 43 -13.57 -3.92 0.96
CA ASP A 43 -14.51 -4.94 1.43
C ASP A 43 -14.78 -6.13 0.48
N CYS A 44 -13.93 -6.32 -0.55
CA CYS A 44 -14.10 -7.36 -1.56
C CYS A 44 -12.91 -8.35 -1.62
N ALA A 45 -11.68 -7.88 -1.42
CA ALA A 45 -10.47 -8.71 -1.50
C ALA A 45 -9.34 -8.20 -0.59
N SER A 46 -8.48 -9.10 -0.11
CA SER A 46 -7.44 -8.76 0.86
C SER A 46 -6.24 -8.06 0.20
N THR A 47 -5.76 -6.97 0.79
CA THR A 47 -4.55 -6.27 0.33
C THR A 47 -3.53 -6.21 1.46
N VAL A 48 -2.30 -6.63 1.19
CA VAL A 48 -1.18 -6.58 2.12
C VAL A 48 -0.27 -5.43 1.73
N PHE A 49 0.02 -4.54 2.67
CA PHE A 49 0.97 -3.45 2.49
C PHE A 49 2.20 -3.70 3.35
N CYS A 50 3.37 -3.71 2.73
CA CYS A 50 4.64 -3.72 3.45
C CYS A 50 5.19 -2.30 3.44
N THR A 51 5.51 -1.74 4.61
CA THR A 51 6.05 -0.38 4.70
C THR A 51 7.13 -0.29 5.75
N GLN A 52 8.02 0.69 5.59
CA GLN A 52 9.00 1.09 6.60
C GLN A 52 8.55 2.35 7.36
N TYR A 53 7.42 2.95 6.97
CA TYR A 53 6.94 4.20 7.54
C TYR A 53 5.77 3.99 8.49
N ALA A 54 5.78 4.73 9.59
CA ALA A 54 4.65 4.72 10.51
C ALA A 54 3.42 5.31 9.84
N LYS A 55 2.23 4.78 10.19
CA LYS A 55 0.93 5.23 9.67
C LYS A 55 0.75 6.76 9.72
N LYS A 56 1.25 7.41 10.77
CA LYS A 56 1.17 8.87 10.95
C LYS A 56 1.84 9.66 9.82
N ASP A 57 2.83 9.07 9.14
CA ASP A 57 3.58 9.72 8.08
C ASP A 57 2.92 9.53 6.71
N TRP A 58 1.96 8.61 6.59
CA TRP A 58 1.36 8.23 5.31
C TRP A 58 0.56 9.37 4.68
N HIS A 59 -0.19 10.15 5.47
CA HIS A 59 -1.00 11.26 4.96
C HIS A 59 -0.13 12.28 4.20
N GLN A 60 0.98 12.67 4.84
CA GLN A 60 1.95 13.59 4.23
C GLN A 60 2.63 12.94 3.02
N ARG A 61 2.99 11.65 3.11
CA ARG A 61 3.64 10.93 2.01
C ARG A 61 2.75 10.82 0.76
N LEU A 62 1.45 10.68 0.96
CA LEU A 62 0.42 10.71 -0.09
C LEU A 62 0.13 12.12 -0.62
N GLY A 63 0.90 13.15 -0.24
CA GLY A 63 0.72 14.52 -0.75
C GLY A 63 -0.36 15.32 -0.02
N SER A 64 -0.92 14.81 1.07
CA SER A 64 -1.99 15.42 1.88
C SER A 64 -3.31 15.68 1.13
N GLY A 65 -4.33 16.08 1.89
CA GLY A 65 -5.61 16.53 1.36
C GLY A 65 -6.53 15.38 0.97
N VAL A 66 -7.61 15.71 0.25
CA VAL A 66 -8.77 14.82 0.08
C VAL A 66 -8.41 13.46 -0.54
N HIS A 67 -7.47 13.41 -1.48
CA HIS A 67 -7.02 12.14 -2.05
C HIS A 67 -6.24 11.27 -1.05
N ALA A 68 -5.41 11.88 -0.20
CA ALA A 68 -4.68 11.17 0.83
C ALA A 68 -5.64 10.61 1.88
N ASP A 69 -6.61 11.42 2.33
CA ASP A 69 -7.68 10.99 3.24
C ASP A 69 -8.45 9.80 2.68
N ALA A 70 -8.92 9.92 1.44
CA ALA A 70 -9.70 8.87 0.77
C ALA A 70 -8.91 7.54 0.63
N ILE A 71 -7.63 7.61 0.27
CA ILE A 71 -6.76 6.42 0.19
C ILE A 71 -6.57 5.82 1.59
N MET A 72 -6.29 6.65 2.59
CA MET A 72 -6.06 6.19 3.95
C MET A 72 -7.29 5.53 4.54
N ASP A 73 -8.49 6.08 4.34
CA ASP A 73 -9.74 5.50 4.84
C ASP A 73 -9.94 4.07 4.33
N ARG A 74 -9.71 3.83 3.02
CA ARG A 74 -9.85 2.51 2.40
C ARG A 74 -8.88 1.47 2.93
N ILE A 75 -7.70 1.90 3.36
CA ILE A 75 -6.70 1.00 3.94
C ILE A 75 -7.03 0.79 5.42
N VAL A 76 -7.06 1.87 6.19
CA VAL A 76 -7.06 1.86 7.65
C VAL A 76 -8.32 1.24 8.25
N HIS A 77 -9.48 1.40 7.62
CA HIS A 77 -10.76 0.99 8.19
C HIS A 77 -10.85 -0.52 8.48
N ASN A 78 -10.21 -1.35 7.65
CA ASN A 78 -10.27 -2.82 7.77
C ASN A 78 -8.87 -3.46 7.80
N THR A 79 -7.87 -2.73 8.30
CA THR A 79 -6.49 -3.23 8.39
C THR A 79 -6.21 -3.92 9.71
N VAL A 80 -5.61 -5.11 9.62
CA VAL A 80 -4.88 -5.74 10.73
C VAL A 80 -3.42 -5.32 10.66
N TRP A 81 -2.88 -4.81 11.78
CA TRP A 81 -1.50 -4.33 11.86
C TRP A 81 -0.58 -5.44 12.39
N VAL A 82 0.54 -5.64 11.71
CA VAL A 82 1.59 -6.59 12.11
C VAL A 82 2.91 -5.84 12.17
N GLU A 83 3.50 -5.78 13.36
CA GLU A 83 4.83 -5.18 13.56
C GLU A 83 5.91 -6.27 13.46
N THR A 84 6.86 -6.10 12.55
CA THR A 84 7.93 -7.07 12.28
C THR A 84 9.19 -6.86 13.13
N GLY A 85 9.18 -5.84 14.00
CA GLY A 85 10.31 -5.48 14.86
C GLY A 85 11.47 -4.83 14.08
N SER A 86 12.66 -4.85 14.69
CA SER A 86 13.87 -4.22 14.16
C SER A 86 14.91 -5.21 13.64
N HIS A 87 14.58 -6.51 13.60
CA HIS A 87 15.55 -7.54 13.26
C HIS A 87 15.81 -7.57 11.76
N ASN A 88 17.06 -7.34 11.37
CA ASN A 88 17.48 -7.37 9.97
C ASN A 88 17.82 -8.81 9.56
N MET A 89 16.91 -9.44 8.81
CA MET A 89 17.11 -10.81 8.31
C MET A 89 18.30 -10.95 7.35
N ARG A 90 18.67 -9.89 6.61
CA ARG A 90 19.83 -9.93 5.69
C ARG A 90 21.14 -9.97 6.48
N GLU A 91 21.24 -9.15 7.52
CA GLU A 91 22.37 -9.16 8.45
C GLU A 91 22.47 -10.51 9.17
N HIS A 92 21.34 -11.01 9.70
CA HIS A 92 21.30 -12.32 10.35
C HIS A 92 21.78 -13.46 9.45
N ALA A 93 21.33 -13.50 8.18
CA ALA A 93 21.75 -14.50 7.21
C ALA A 93 23.23 -14.38 6.85
N ALA A 94 23.77 -13.15 6.78
CA ALA A 94 25.20 -12.92 6.55
C ALA A 94 26.07 -13.38 7.74
N LEU A 95 25.55 -13.28 8.97
CA LEU A 95 26.23 -13.72 10.20
C LEU A 95 26.09 -15.23 10.47
N ASN A 96 25.08 -15.90 9.89
CA ASN A 96 24.80 -17.33 10.07
C ASN A 96 24.60 -18.02 8.69
N PRO A 97 25.70 -18.26 7.94
CA PRO A 97 25.63 -18.88 6.62
C PRO A 97 25.20 -20.35 6.62
#